data_AF-A0A6H0IY86-F1
#
_entry.id   AF-A0A6H0IY86-F1
#
_cell.length_a   1.000
_cell.length_b   1.000
_cell.length_c   1.000
_cell.angle_alpha   90.00
_cell.angle_beta   90.00
_cell.angle_gamma   90.00
#
_symmetry.space_group_name_H-M   'P 1'
#
loop_
_entity.id
_entity.type
_entity.pdbx_description
1 polymer ?
#
loop_
_entity_poly.entity_id
_entity_poly.type
_entity_poly.pdbx_seq_one_letter_code
_entity_poly.pdbx_strand_id
1 'polypeptide(L)'
;MFDNLSERLDGVMKRLRGQGRLTEENIQESLREVRMALLEADVALPVVKDFVRDVKERALGEEVKRSLTPGQTFIKIVKDELVRVMGEANDALNLHVRPPAVVMVAGLQGAGKTTSIAKLARYLREREKKKVLVVSCDIYRPAAIDQLQTLAGEVEVDFFPSNSNQKPLDIGRAALEHARKQFHDVVLVDTAGRLHVDEAMMAEVGELHKGIEPVETLFVVDSMTGQDAVNTAKAFNDALPLTGVILTKTDGDARGGAALSIRQITGKPIKFLGTGEKTKALEPFHPDRVASRILGMGDMLSLVEEVERGVDKQDADRLAKKLKKGKGFDLEDFRDQMSQLGNMGGIGGLIDKMPGMGGMADKVKGQVDDKDVRRLVAIINSMTPAERRRPDVINGSRKRRIATGSGTQVQDVNKLLKQFKQMQKMMKQVNKKGGMQKMMRQLGGGGGMPPGGGMPPGGGLPR
;
A
#
# COMPACT_ATOMS: atom_id res chain seq x y z
N MET A 1 10.65 -6.79 8.17
CA MET A 1 10.70 -8.28 8.08
C MET A 1 10.71 -8.83 6.66
N PHE A 2 10.18 -8.15 5.64
CA PHE A 2 10.52 -8.42 4.22
C PHE A 2 12.04 -8.32 3.95
N ASP A 3 12.76 -7.66 4.87
CA ASP A 3 14.21 -7.50 4.88
C ASP A 3 14.96 -8.83 4.94
N ASN A 4 14.44 -9.88 5.60
CA ASN A 4 15.18 -11.14 5.77
C ASN A 4 15.22 -11.97 4.48
N LEU A 5 14.12 -11.99 3.72
CA LEU A 5 14.08 -12.57 2.38
C LEU A 5 14.91 -11.73 1.39
N SER A 6 14.81 -10.40 1.48
CA SER A 6 15.58 -9.47 0.67
C SER A 6 17.10 -9.62 0.91
N GLU A 7 17.53 -9.74 2.17
CA GLU A 7 18.94 -9.95 2.56
C GLU A 7 19.50 -11.28 2.04
N ARG A 8 18.70 -12.35 2.11
CA ARG A 8 19.08 -13.66 1.54
C ARG A 8 19.20 -13.59 0.02
N LEU A 9 18.25 -12.93 -0.65
CA LEU A 9 18.30 -12.71 -2.10
C LEU A 9 19.47 -11.82 -2.53
N ASP A 10 19.84 -10.83 -1.72
CA ASP A 10 21.08 -10.05 -1.91
C ASP A 10 22.33 -10.93 -1.76
N GLY A 11 22.30 -11.91 -0.84
CA GLY A 11 23.32 -12.94 -0.72
C GLY A 11 23.44 -13.83 -1.96
N VAL A 12 22.31 -14.18 -2.57
CA VAL A 12 22.25 -14.89 -3.88
C VAL A 12 22.87 -14.04 -4.99
N MET A 13 22.54 -12.74 -5.04
CA MET A 13 23.10 -11.81 -6.03
C MET A 13 24.62 -11.69 -5.95
N LYS A 14 25.18 -11.62 -4.74
CA LYS A 14 26.63 -11.55 -4.54
C LYS A 14 27.34 -12.82 -5.00
N ARG A 15 26.74 -14.00 -4.82
CA ARG A 15 27.32 -15.30 -5.21
C ARG A 15 27.24 -15.57 -6.71
N LEU A 16 26.14 -15.19 -7.35
CA LEU A 16 25.96 -15.33 -8.80
C LEU A 16 26.70 -14.24 -9.60
N ARG A 17 27.31 -13.26 -8.91
CA ARG A 17 28.12 -12.21 -9.53
C ARG A 17 29.45 -12.79 -10.04
N GLY A 18 29.69 -12.67 -11.35
CA GLY A 18 30.91 -13.16 -12.00
C GLY A 18 30.79 -14.54 -12.65
N GLN A 19 29.67 -15.24 -12.45
CA GLN A 19 29.31 -16.41 -13.25
C GLN A 19 28.96 -15.96 -14.69
N GLY A 20 29.28 -16.79 -15.71
CA GLY A 20 28.95 -16.51 -17.11
C GLY A 20 27.61 -17.09 -17.57
N ARG A 21 27.12 -18.13 -16.89
CA ARG A 21 25.86 -18.83 -17.19
C ARG A 21 25.26 -19.42 -15.91
N LEU A 22 23.96 -19.68 -15.90
CA LEU A 22 23.31 -20.46 -14.85
C LEU A 22 23.57 -21.96 -15.12
N THR A 23 24.02 -22.69 -14.10
CA THR A 23 24.27 -24.14 -14.13
C THR A 23 23.58 -24.77 -12.93
N GLU A 24 23.31 -26.08 -12.99
CA GLU A 24 22.65 -26.77 -11.88
C GLU A 24 23.42 -26.61 -10.55
N GLU A 25 24.75 -26.72 -10.60
CA GLU A 25 25.62 -26.57 -9.43
C GLU A 25 25.57 -25.15 -8.83
N ASN A 26 25.49 -24.10 -9.65
CA ASN A 26 25.52 -22.72 -9.16
C ASN A 26 24.16 -22.20 -8.68
N ILE A 27 23.05 -22.77 -9.17
CA ILE A 27 21.70 -22.39 -8.73
C ILE A 27 21.20 -23.21 -7.55
N GLN A 28 21.74 -24.41 -7.28
CA GLN A 28 21.22 -25.32 -6.26
C GLN A 28 21.19 -24.70 -4.86
N GLU A 29 22.25 -24.00 -4.47
CA GLU A 29 22.32 -23.31 -3.18
C GLU A 29 21.33 -22.13 -3.12
N SER A 30 21.23 -21.36 -4.22
CA SER A 30 20.29 -20.25 -4.36
C SER A 30 18.82 -20.71 -4.27
N LEU A 31 18.49 -21.82 -4.91
CA LEU A 31 17.16 -22.46 -4.83
C LEU A 31 16.85 -22.94 -3.41
N ARG A 32 17.85 -23.47 -2.69
CA ARG A 32 17.69 -23.87 -1.29
C ARG A 32 17.35 -22.67 -0.40
N GLU A 33 17.97 -21.52 -0.65
CA GLU A 33 17.68 -20.30 0.11
C GLU A 33 16.31 -19.73 -0.21
N VAL A 34 15.93 -19.67 -1.50
CA VAL A 34 14.58 -19.29 -1.91
C VAL A 34 13.55 -20.21 -1.25
N ARG A 35 13.79 -21.53 -1.25
CA ARG A 35 12.93 -22.50 -0.57
C ARG A 35 12.79 -22.21 0.92
N MET A 36 13.90 -22.00 1.62
CA MET A 36 13.89 -21.71 3.06
C MET A 36 13.14 -20.42 3.34
N ALA A 37 13.36 -19.39 2.53
CA ALA A 37 12.75 -18.09 2.73
C ALA A 37 11.23 -18.10 2.43
N LEU A 38 10.77 -18.91 1.47
CA LEU A 38 9.34 -19.14 1.25
C LEU A 38 8.69 -19.93 2.40
N LEU A 39 9.38 -20.93 2.96
CA LEU A 39 8.89 -21.67 4.13
C LEU A 39 8.86 -20.79 5.39
N GLU A 40 9.90 -19.98 5.59
CA GLU A 40 9.89 -18.92 6.60
C GLU A 40 8.71 -17.99 6.33
N ALA A 41 8.39 -17.68 5.07
CA ALA A 41 7.22 -16.89 4.70
C ALA A 41 5.84 -17.53 4.94
N ASP A 42 5.77 -18.65 5.66
CA ASP A 42 4.56 -19.45 5.90
C ASP A 42 3.85 -19.88 4.60
N VAL A 43 4.60 -19.99 3.49
CA VAL A 43 4.10 -20.59 2.25
C VAL A 43 3.92 -22.08 2.48
N ALA A 44 2.78 -22.63 2.04
CA ALA A 44 2.50 -24.05 2.19
C ALA A 44 3.56 -24.92 1.48
N LEU A 45 4.06 -25.95 2.17
CA LEU A 45 5.13 -26.82 1.67
C LEU A 45 4.88 -27.39 0.26
N PRO A 46 3.67 -27.85 -0.12
CA PRO A 46 3.41 -28.30 -1.49
C PRO A 46 3.66 -27.20 -2.53
N VAL A 47 3.24 -25.97 -2.23
CA VAL A 47 3.38 -24.81 -3.10
C VAL A 47 4.85 -24.41 -3.24
N VAL A 48 5.62 -24.47 -2.15
CA VAL A 48 7.07 -24.23 -2.21
C VAL A 48 7.78 -25.27 -3.08
N LYS A 49 7.40 -26.55 -2.97
CA LYS A 49 8.00 -27.63 -3.78
C LYS A 49 7.76 -27.41 -5.27
N ASP A 50 6.52 -27.11 -5.65
CA ASP A 50 6.15 -26.83 -7.04
C ASP A 50 6.87 -25.56 -7.55
N PHE A 51 6.85 -24.48 -6.78
CA PHE A 51 7.53 -23.24 -7.13
C PHE A 51 9.03 -23.44 -7.38
N VAL A 52 9.73 -24.14 -6.48
CA VAL A 52 11.18 -24.37 -6.62
C VAL A 52 11.50 -25.26 -7.81
N ARG A 53 10.65 -26.25 -8.11
CA ARG A 53 10.79 -27.09 -9.31
C ARG A 53 10.68 -26.23 -10.57
N ASP A 54 9.64 -25.41 -10.67
CA ASP A 54 9.35 -24.63 -11.86
C ASP A 54 10.42 -23.53 -12.08
N VAL A 55 10.92 -22.89 -11.00
CA VAL A 55 12.07 -21.97 -11.07
C VAL A 55 13.34 -22.70 -11.54
N LYS A 56 13.60 -23.93 -11.05
CA LYS A 56 14.77 -24.72 -11.45
C LYS A 56 14.74 -25.02 -12.95
N GLU A 57 13.60 -25.50 -13.46
CA GLU A 57 13.44 -25.83 -14.88
C GLU A 57 13.66 -24.61 -15.77
N ARG A 58 13.08 -23.46 -15.40
CA ARG A 58 13.27 -22.19 -16.14
C ARG A 58 14.70 -21.69 -16.08
N ALA A 59 15.34 -21.76 -14.91
CA ALA A 59 16.73 -21.30 -14.72
C ALA A 59 17.76 -22.12 -15.51
N LEU A 60 17.48 -23.41 -15.76
CA LEU A 60 18.34 -24.28 -16.58
C LEU A 60 18.11 -24.11 -18.09
N GLY A 61 16.90 -23.69 -18.49
CA GLY A 61 16.52 -23.52 -19.90
C GLY A 61 16.72 -22.12 -20.48
N GLU A 62 16.95 -21.09 -19.66
CA GLU A 62 17.03 -19.70 -20.12
C GLU A 62 18.49 -19.29 -20.43
N GLU A 63 18.79 -19.02 -21.70
CA GLU A 63 20.06 -18.40 -22.07
C GLU A 63 20.13 -16.95 -21.54
N VAL A 64 21.25 -16.60 -20.90
CA VAL A 64 21.47 -15.26 -20.36
C VAL A 64 21.48 -14.27 -21.53
N LYS A 65 20.43 -13.44 -21.64
CA LYS A 65 20.39 -12.34 -22.60
C LYS A 65 21.62 -11.44 -22.35
N ARG A 66 22.32 -11.04 -23.42
CA ARG A 66 23.60 -10.29 -23.37
C ARG A 66 23.60 -9.03 -22.48
N SER A 67 22.43 -8.52 -22.09
CA SER A 67 22.25 -7.32 -21.27
C SER A 67 22.13 -7.55 -19.76
N LEU A 68 21.98 -8.79 -19.28
CA LEU A 68 21.76 -9.09 -17.86
C LEU A 68 22.84 -10.02 -17.31
N THR A 69 23.20 -9.83 -16.03
CA THR A 69 24.05 -10.79 -15.32
C THR A 69 23.25 -12.05 -14.95
N PRO A 70 23.90 -13.20 -14.68
CA PRO A 70 23.18 -14.40 -14.25
C PRO A 70 22.37 -14.20 -12.96
N GLY A 71 22.88 -13.43 -11.99
CA GLY A 71 22.13 -13.10 -10.78
C GLY A 71 20.85 -12.30 -11.07
N GLN A 72 20.93 -11.29 -11.95
CA GLN A 72 19.76 -10.53 -12.38
C GLN A 72 18.75 -11.40 -13.15
N THR A 73 19.25 -12.31 -13.96
CA THR A 73 18.41 -13.29 -14.69
C THR A 73 17.69 -14.22 -13.72
N PHE A 74 18.39 -14.73 -12.70
CA PHE A 74 17.79 -15.57 -11.67
C PHE A 74 16.70 -14.83 -10.87
N ILE A 75 16.96 -13.59 -10.41
CA ILE A 75 15.93 -12.78 -9.73
C ILE A 75 14.73 -12.56 -10.64
N LYS A 76 14.96 -12.26 -11.91
CA LYS A 76 13.88 -12.08 -12.87
C LYS A 76 13.03 -13.34 -12.99
N ILE A 77 13.65 -14.52 -13.10
CA ILE A 77 12.94 -15.80 -13.17
C ILE A 77 12.11 -16.02 -11.91
N VAL A 78 12.69 -15.79 -10.72
CA VAL A 78 11.96 -15.90 -9.45
C VAL A 78 10.79 -14.91 -9.40
N LYS A 79 10.99 -13.66 -9.81
CA LYS A 79 9.94 -12.64 -9.88
C LYS A 79 8.81 -13.06 -10.82
N ASP A 80 9.17 -13.47 -12.03
CA ASP A 80 8.22 -13.87 -13.07
C ASP A 80 7.40 -15.09 -12.60
N GLU A 81 8.03 -16.03 -11.89
CA GLU A 81 7.33 -17.17 -11.30
C GLU A 81 6.44 -16.75 -10.13
N LEU A 82 6.87 -15.84 -9.26
CA LEU A 82 6.04 -15.29 -8.17
C LEU A 82 4.78 -14.62 -8.74
N VAL A 83 4.95 -13.81 -9.79
CA VAL A 83 3.84 -13.16 -10.49
C VAL A 83 2.91 -14.21 -11.11
N ARG A 84 3.45 -15.20 -11.83
CA ARG A 84 2.67 -16.27 -12.45
C ARG A 84 1.83 -17.03 -11.43
N VAL A 85 2.42 -17.43 -10.30
CA VAL A 85 1.71 -18.16 -9.23
C VAL A 85 0.65 -17.30 -8.56
N MET A 86 0.89 -15.99 -8.38
CA MET A 86 -0.10 -15.07 -7.81
C MET A 86 -1.21 -14.65 -8.80
N GLY A 87 -0.95 -14.76 -10.10
CA GLY A 87 -1.84 -14.34 -11.19
C GLY A 87 -1.16 -13.32 -12.11
N GLU A 88 -1.34 -13.47 -13.42
CA GLU A 88 -0.61 -12.66 -14.41
C GLU A 88 -1.12 -11.20 -14.53
N ALA A 89 -2.34 -10.93 -14.08
CA ALA A 89 -2.95 -9.59 -14.13
C ALA A 89 -3.83 -9.30 -12.90
N ASN A 90 -4.05 -8.01 -12.63
CA ASN A 90 -5.06 -7.56 -11.66
C ASN A 90 -6.45 -7.85 -12.24
N ASP A 91 -7.22 -8.70 -11.55
CA ASP A 91 -8.59 -9.04 -11.92
C ASP A 91 -9.56 -8.17 -11.13
N ALA A 92 -10.20 -7.22 -11.81
CA ALA A 92 -11.17 -6.31 -11.21
C ALA A 92 -12.46 -7.05 -10.81
N LEU A 93 -13.33 -6.36 -10.06
CA LEU A 93 -14.66 -6.90 -9.79
C LEU A 93 -15.50 -6.91 -11.07
N ASN A 94 -16.18 -8.02 -11.33
CA ASN A 94 -17.13 -8.15 -12.41
C ASN A 94 -18.46 -7.49 -12.03
N LEU A 95 -18.50 -6.16 -12.18
CA LEU A 95 -19.69 -5.35 -11.94
C LEU A 95 -20.48 -5.08 -13.23
N HIS A 96 -20.05 -5.63 -14.37
CA HIS A 96 -20.68 -5.44 -15.67
C HIS A 96 -21.87 -6.38 -15.87
N VAL A 97 -22.85 -6.23 -14.99
CA VAL A 97 -24.10 -7.00 -15.00
C VAL A 97 -25.29 -6.06 -14.94
N ARG A 98 -26.50 -6.59 -15.12
CA ARG A 98 -27.73 -5.83 -14.89
C ARG A 98 -27.80 -5.46 -13.39
N PRO A 99 -27.90 -4.17 -13.02
CA PRO A 99 -27.98 -3.78 -11.62
C PRO A 99 -29.19 -4.37 -10.90
N PRO A 100 -29.09 -4.66 -9.58
CA PRO A 100 -27.88 -4.52 -8.77
C PRO A 100 -26.88 -5.69 -8.99
N ALA A 101 -25.59 -5.36 -9.05
CA ALA A 101 -24.52 -6.36 -8.96
C ALA A 101 -24.41 -6.86 -7.51
N VAL A 102 -24.60 -8.16 -7.30
CA VAL A 102 -24.61 -8.75 -5.96
C VAL A 102 -23.24 -9.37 -5.66
N VAL A 103 -22.60 -8.90 -4.59
CA VAL A 103 -21.30 -9.41 -4.12
C VAL A 103 -21.49 -10.03 -2.74
N MET A 104 -21.26 -11.33 -2.64
CA MET A 104 -21.31 -12.05 -1.37
C MET A 104 -19.92 -12.23 -0.80
N VAL A 105 -19.74 -11.97 0.50
CA VAL A 105 -18.45 -12.12 1.18
C VAL A 105 -18.52 -13.26 2.18
N ALA A 106 -17.66 -14.27 1.99
CA ALA A 106 -17.58 -15.47 2.83
C ALA A 106 -16.16 -15.67 3.39
N GLY A 107 -16.03 -16.51 4.41
CA GLY A 107 -14.74 -16.85 5.02
C GLY A 107 -14.78 -17.08 6.52
N LEU A 108 -13.62 -17.42 7.09
CA LEU A 108 -13.48 -17.78 8.50
C LEU A 108 -13.90 -16.67 9.46
N GLN A 109 -14.25 -17.08 10.67
CA GLN A 109 -14.42 -16.15 11.79
C GLN A 109 -13.12 -15.36 12.03
N GLY A 110 -13.23 -14.06 12.29
CA GLY A 110 -12.06 -13.21 12.56
C GLY A 110 -11.19 -12.85 11.35
N ALA A 111 -11.50 -13.33 10.14
CA ALA A 111 -10.75 -13.00 8.92
C ALA A 111 -10.93 -11.54 8.44
N GLY A 112 -11.90 -10.81 8.98
CA GLY A 112 -12.17 -9.41 8.63
C GLY A 112 -13.21 -9.20 7.53
N LYS A 113 -14.25 -10.04 7.45
CA LYS A 113 -15.34 -9.93 6.46
C LYS A 113 -16.09 -8.59 6.53
N THR A 114 -16.69 -8.29 7.69
CA THR A 114 -17.46 -7.06 7.92
C THR A 114 -16.64 -5.79 7.65
N THR A 115 -15.37 -5.78 8.08
CA THR A 115 -14.47 -4.65 7.81
C THR A 115 -14.06 -4.55 6.35
N SER A 116 -13.86 -5.68 5.66
CA SER A 116 -13.59 -5.71 4.22
C SER A 116 -14.78 -5.20 3.41
N ILE A 117 -16.02 -5.50 3.82
CA ILE A 117 -17.23 -4.96 3.20
C ILE A 117 -17.27 -3.44 3.32
N ALA A 118 -17.06 -2.89 4.51
CA ALA A 118 -17.07 -1.44 4.71
C ALA A 118 -16.03 -0.73 3.84
N LYS A 119 -14.81 -1.29 3.78
CA LYS A 119 -13.74 -0.77 2.91
C LYS A 119 -14.09 -0.90 1.43
N LEU A 120 -14.67 -2.02 1.02
CA LEU A 120 -15.07 -2.24 -0.37
C LEU A 120 -16.21 -1.31 -0.77
N ALA A 121 -17.20 -1.11 0.11
CA ALA A 121 -18.30 -0.17 -0.11
C ALA A 121 -17.77 1.25 -0.34
N ARG A 122 -16.82 1.67 0.51
CA ARG A 122 -16.11 2.95 0.35
C ARG A 122 -15.38 3.01 -1.00
N TYR A 123 -14.61 1.97 -1.35
CA TYR A 123 -13.87 1.89 -2.61
C TYR A 123 -14.80 2.07 -3.82
N LEU A 124 -15.91 1.34 -3.85
CA LEU A 124 -16.89 1.37 -4.93
C LEU A 124 -17.60 2.73 -5.04
N ARG A 125 -17.94 3.34 -3.90
CA ARG A 125 -18.55 4.67 -3.87
C ARG A 125 -17.59 5.76 -4.33
N GLU A 126 -16.36 5.76 -3.80
CA GLU A 126 -15.40 6.84 -4.04
C GLU A 126 -14.72 6.73 -5.40
N ARG A 127 -14.34 5.52 -5.83
CA ARG A 127 -13.59 5.29 -7.07
C ARG A 127 -14.47 4.92 -8.25
N GLU A 128 -15.37 3.95 -8.07
CA GLU A 128 -16.25 3.45 -9.14
C GLU A 128 -17.55 4.26 -9.28
N LYS A 129 -17.76 5.24 -8.39
CA LYS A 129 -18.95 6.12 -8.35
C LYS A 129 -20.27 5.35 -8.34
N LYS A 130 -20.32 4.23 -7.63
CA LYS A 130 -21.50 3.36 -7.51
C LYS A 130 -22.34 3.71 -6.28
N LYS A 131 -23.66 3.60 -6.40
CA LYS A 131 -24.59 3.61 -5.27
C LYS A 131 -24.61 2.21 -4.64
N VAL A 132 -24.09 2.10 -3.42
CA VAL A 132 -23.86 0.83 -2.73
C VAL A 132 -24.87 0.64 -1.60
N LEU A 133 -25.47 -0.55 -1.53
CA LEU A 133 -26.21 -1.05 -0.37
C LEU A 133 -25.39 -2.14 0.31
N VAL A 134 -25.32 -2.13 1.63
CA VAL A 134 -24.72 -3.23 2.42
C VAL A 134 -25.77 -3.87 3.32
N VAL A 135 -25.66 -5.18 3.52
CA VAL A 135 -26.57 -5.96 4.37
C VAL A 135 -25.79 -7.00 5.18
N SER A 136 -26.16 -7.16 6.46
CA SER A 136 -25.62 -8.24 7.30
C SER A 136 -26.60 -9.40 7.35
N CYS A 137 -26.12 -10.56 6.92
CA CYS A 137 -26.73 -11.88 7.11
C CYS A 137 -26.05 -12.67 8.24
N ASP A 138 -25.13 -12.06 9.00
CA ASP A 138 -24.56 -12.65 10.22
C ASP A 138 -25.51 -12.43 11.41
N ILE A 139 -26.46 -13.35 11.56
CA ILE A 139 -27.44 -13.34 12.65
C ILE A 139 -26.95 -14.01 13.93
N TYR A 140 -25.79 -14.68 13.87
CA TYR A 140 -25.28 -15.52 14.97
C TYR A 140 -24.35 -14.74 15.89
N ARG A 141 -23.53 -13.85 15.31
CA ARG A 141 -22.56 -13.10 16.07
C ARG A 141 -23.22 -11.88 16.75
N PRO A 142 -23.07 -11.71 18.07
CA PRO A 142 -23.61 -10.54 18.78
C PRO A 142 -23.12 -9.23 18.17
N ALA A 143 -24.05 -8.29 17.98
CA ALA A 143 -23.82 -6.96 17.42
C ALA A 143 -23.15 -6.93 16.02
N ALA A 144 -23.15 -8.04 15.26
CA ALA A 144 -22.58 -8.03 13.89
C ALA A 144 -23.38 -7.13 12.94
N ILE A 145 -24.70 -7.13 13.08
CA ILE A 145 -25.61 -6.24 12.35
C ILE A 145 -25.32 -4.77 12.70
N ASP A 146 -25.27 -4.43 14.00
CA ASP A 146 -25.00 -3.07 14.49
C ASP A 146 -23.59 -2.60 14.10
N GLN A 147 -22.61 -3.50 14.10
CA GLN A 147 -21.25 -3.22 13.66
C GLN A 147 -21.25 -2.80 12.19
N LEU A 148 -21.90 -3.57 11.31
CA LEU A 148 -21.98 -3.21 9.90
C LEU A 148 -22.76 -1.92 9.67
N GLN A 149 -23.84 -1.68 10.42
CA GLN A 149 -24.62 -0.45 10.36
C GLN A 149 -23.75 0.78 10.71
N THR A 150 -22.95 0.68 11.78
CA THR A 150 -22.03 1.75 12.19
C THR A 150 -21.01 2.05 11.10
N LEU A 151 -20.37 0.99 10.57
CA LEU A 151 -19.39 1.11 9.50
C LEU A 151 -19.98 1.67 8.20
N ALA A 152 -21.22 1.29 7.86
CA ALA A 152 -21.94 1.82 6.71
C ALA A 152 -22.17 3.33 6.85
N GLY A 153 -22.52 3.80 8.05
CA GLY A 153 -22.62 5.22 8.37
C GLY A 153 -21.28 5.95 8.22
N GLU A 154 -20.19 5.38 8.74
CA GLU A 154 -18.83 5.97 8.63
C GLU A 154 -18.34 6.12 7.19
N VAL A 155 -18.68 5.17 6.33
CA VAL A 155 -18.33 5.21 4.89
C VAL A 155 -19.44 5.79 4.03
N GLU A 156 -20.49 6.34 4.66
CA GLU A 156 -21.67 6.98 4.07
C GLU A 156 -22.22 6.22 2.84
N VAL A 157 -22.59 4.96 3.09
CA VAL A 157 -23.31 4.07 2.15
C VAL A 157 -24.60 3.59 2.79
N ASP A 158 -25.56 3.15 1.97
CA ASP A 158 -26.86 2.70 2.46
C ASP A 158 -26.73 1.34 3.16
N PHE A 159 -27.49 1.16 4.25
CA PHE A 159 -27.55 -0.08 5.03
C PHE A 159 -28.97 -0.64 5.02
N PHE A 160 -29.11 -1.92 4.71
CA PHE A 160 -30.40 -2.61 4.83
C PHE A 160 -30.59 -3.14 6.26
N PRO A 161 -31.64 -2.73 6.98
CA PRO A 161 -31.89 -3.19 8.34
C PRO A 161 -32.29 -4.67 8.37
N SER A 162 -31.61 -5.45 9.21
CA SER A 162 -31.92 -6.85 9.48
C SER A 162 -31.96 -7.11 10.99
N ASN A 163 -32.51 -8.25 11.41
CA ASN A 163 -32.51 -8.67 12.81
C ASN A 163 -32.14 -10.15 12.97
N SER A 164 -31.72 -10.53 14.18
CA SER A 164 -31.24 -11.88 14.51
C SER A 164 -32.31 -12.97 14.47
N ASN A 165 -33.60 -12.60 14.43
CA ASN A 165 -34.71 -13.55 14.42
C ASN A 165 -35.14 -13.94 12.98
N GLN A 166 -34.56 -13.30 11.97
CA GLN A 166 -34.82 -13.61 10.56
C GLN A 166 -33.84 -14.68 10.05
N LYS A 167 -34.25 -15.40 8.99
CA LYS A 167 -33.33 -16.30 8.30
C LYS A 167 -32.39 -15.52 7.37
N PRO A 168 -31.12 -15.92 7.21
CA PRO A 168 -30.17 -15.23 6.33
C PRO A 168 -30.67 -15.08 4.89
N LEU A 169 -31.29 -16.13 4.34
CA LEU A 169 -31.84 -16.10 2.99
C LEU A 169 -32.97 -15.07 2.82
N ASP A 170 -33.84 -14.94 3.81
CA ASP A 170 -34.95 -14.00 3.77
C ASP A 170 -34.44 -12.55 3.85
N ILE A 171 -33.41 -12.31 4.67
CA ILE A 171 -32.71 -11.01 4.73
C ILE A 171 -32.09 -10.68 3.37
N GLY A 172 -31.34 -11.61 2.77
CA GLY A 172 -30.69 -11.40 1.48
C GLY A 172 -31.69 -11.06 0.38
N ARG A 173 -32.79 -11.81 0.27
CA ARG A 173 -33.86 -11.55 -0.71
C ARG A 173 -34.53 -10.19 -0.50
N ALA A 174 -34.84 -9.85 0.75
CA ALA A 174 -35.46 -8.56 1.07
C ALA A 174 -34.52 -7.38 0.74
N ALA A 175 -33.22 -7.52 0.99
CA ALA A 175 -32.22 -6.53 0.63
C ALA A 175 -32.10 -6.34 -0.90
N LEU A 176 -32.14 -7.42 -1.68
CA LEU A 176 -32.15 -7.35 -3.14
C LEU A 176 -33.40 -6.66 -3.70
N GLU A 177 -34.58 -6.96 -3.15
CA GLU A 177 -35.82 -6.28 -3.51
C GLU A 177 -35.77 -4.79 -3.17
N HIS A 178 -35.23 -4.43 -2.01
CA HIS A 178 -35.01 -3.04 -1.63
C HIS A 178 -34.05 -2.34 -2.60
N ALA A 179 -32.91 -2.97 -2.91
CA ALA A 179 -31.90 -2.45 -3.83
C ALA A 179 -32.47 -2.15 -5.22
N ARG A 180 -33.32 -3.05 -5.75
CA ARG A 180 -34.01 -2.85 -7.03
C ARG A 180 -34.96 -1.66 -7.00
N LYS A 181 -35.75 -1.52 -5.92
CA LYS A 181 -36.70 -0.40 -5.76
C LYS A 181 -36.02 0.95 -5.57
N GLN A 182 -34.86 0.96 -4.93
CA GLN A 182 -34.08 2.17 -4.64
C GLN A 182 -32.96 2.43 -5.65
N PHE A 183 -32.90 1.65 -6.74
CA PHE A 183 -31.95 1.79 -7.83
C PHE A 183 -30.48 1.79 -7.36
N HIS A 184 -30.12 0.87 -6.47
CA HIS A 184 -28.73 0.63 -6.11
C HIS A 184 -27.98 -0.08 -7.23
N ASP A 185 -26.71 0.27 -7.42
CA ASP A 185 -25.85 -0.35 -8.42
C ASP A 185 -25.24 -1.66 -7.91
N VAL A 186 -24.87 -1.70 -6.63
CA VAL A 186 -24.15 -2.82 -6.01
C VAL A 186 -24.74 -3.14 -4.65
N VAL A 187 -24.90 -4.43 -4.36
CA VAL A 187 -25.29 -4.95 -3.03
C VAL A 187 -24.15 -5.79 -2.48
N LEU A 188 -23.63 -5.42 -1.31
CA LEU A 188 -22.62 -6.19 -0.59
C LEU A 188 -23.27 -6.96 0.56
N VAL A 189 -23.08 -8.28 0.58
CA VAL A 189 -23.71 -9.19 1.55
C VAL A 189 -22.65 -9.75 2.50
N ASP A 190 -22.73 -9.38 3.78
CA ASP A 190 -21.90 -9.93 4.86
C ASP A 190 -22.50 -11.25 5.36
N THR A 191 -21.73 -12.32 5.32
CA THR A 191 -22.15 -13.62 5.87
C THR A 191 -21.45 -13.89 7.20
N ALA A 192 -22.06 -14.72 8.05
CA ALA A 192 -21.43 -15.19 9.27
C ALA A 192 -20.06 -15.85 9.02
N GLY A 193 -19.15 -15.74 9.98
CA GLY A 193 -17.93 -16.53 9.99
C GLY A 193 -18.20 -18.00 10.27
N ARG A 194 -17.67 -18.88 9.43
CA ARG A 194 -17.93 -20.32 9.50
C ARG A 194 -16.61 -21.07 9.60
N LEU A 195 -16.54 -22.06 10.49
CA LEU A 195 -15.47 -23.04 10.45
C LEU A 195 -15.77 -24.00 9.30
N HIS A 196 -14.75 -24.33 8.51
CA HIS A 196 -14.91 -25.22 7.35
C HIS A 196 -15.34 -26.65 7.71
N VAL A 197 -15.33 -27.00 9.01
CA VAL A 197 -15.76 -28.30 9.55
C VAL A 197 -17.25 -28.35 9.91
N ASP A 198 -17.98 -27.22 9.86
CA ASP A 198 -19.41 -27.18 10.21
C ASP A 198 -20.28 -27.34 8.95
N GLU A 199 -20.72 -28.57 8.67
CA GLU A 199 -21.53 -28.91 7.49
C GLU A 199 -22.88 -28.18 7.45
N ALA A 200 -23.53 -27.99 8.60
CA ALA A 200 -24.84 -27.33 8.66
C ALA A 200 -24.70 -25.85 8.29
N MET A 201 -23.67 -25.19 8.81
CA MET A 201 -23.35 -23.84 8.39
C MET A 201 -22.89 -23.81 6.93
N MET A 202 -22.10 -24.74 6.42
CA MET A 202 -21.71 -24.70 5.00
C MET A 202 -22.92 -24.90 4.06
N ALA A 203 -23.91 -25.70 4.45
CA ALA A 203 -25.16 -25.85 3.72
C ALA A 203 -25.97 -24.54 3.67
N GLU A 204 -26.12 -23.85 4.80
CA GLU A 204 -26.91 -22.61 4.86
C GLU A 204 -26.29 -21.48 4.00
N VAL A 205 -24.95 -21.36 3.93
CA VAL A 205 -24.33 -20.35 3.05
C VAL A 205 -24.49 -20.74 1.58
N GLY A 206 -24.50 -22.04 1.28
CA GLY A 206 -24.84 -22.55 -0.04
C GLY A 206 -26.30 -22.22 -0.44
N GLU A 207 -27.24 -22.34 0.49
CA GLU A 207 -28.64 -21.94 0.29
C GLU A 207 -28.78 -20.43 0.06
N LEU A 208 -28.09 -19.63 0.88
CA LEU A 208 -28.03 -18.18 0.71
C LEU A 208 -27.48 -17.81 -0.67
N HIS A 209 -26.33 -18.39 -1.06
CA HIS A 209 -25.70 -18.17 -2.36
C HIS A 209 -26.66 -18.51 -3.51
N LYS A 210 -27.30 -19.68 -3.47
CA LYS A 210 -28.28 -20.09 -4.50
C LYS A 210 -29.47 -19.16 -4.55
N GLY A 211 -29.91 -18.63 -3.41
CA GLY A 211 -31.10 -17.80 -3.33
C GLY A 211 -30.91 -16.32 -3.68
N ILE A 212 -29.68 -15.81 -3.65
CA ILE A 212 -29.35 -14.41 -4.00
C ILE A 212 -28.56 -14.28 -5.32
N GLU A 213 -28.08 -15.40 -5.87
CA GLU A 213 -27.37 -15.49 -7.16
C GLU A 213 -26.27 -14.43 -7.32
N PRO A 214 -25.24 -14.42 -6.45
CA PRO A 214 -24.22 -13.40 -6.49
C PRO A 214 -23.37 -13.52 -7.76
N VAL A 215 -23.02 -12.38 -8.34
CA VAL A 215 -22.11 -12.31 -9.51
C VAL A 215 -20.66 -12.42 -9.08
N GLU A 216 -20.37 -12.07 -7.83
CA GLU A 216 -19.08 -12.22 -7.19
C GLU A 216 -19.25 -12.85 -5.80
N THR A 217 -18.51 -13.92 -5.55
CA THR A 217 -18.37 -14.53 -4.22
C THR A 217 -16.92 -14.40 -3.80
N LEU A 218 -16.67 -13.46 -2.89
CA LEU A 218 -15.33 -13.11 -2.41
C LEU A 218 -15.01 -13.86 -1.13
N PHE A 219 -13.93 -14.62 -1.15
CA PHE A 219 -13.39 -15.30 0.02
C PHE A 219 -12.41 -14.38 0.76
N VAL A 220 -12.73 -14.04 2.00
CA VAL A 220 -11.87 -13.21 2.85
C VAL A 220 -11.01 -14.10 3.73
N VAL A 221 -9.71 -13.86 3.68
CA VAL A 221 -8.72 -14.64 4.41
C VAL A 221 -7.66 -13.75 5.01
N ASP A 222 -7.30 -14.06 6.25
CA ASP A 222 -6.25 -13.37 6.97
C ASP A 222 -4.89 -13.85 6.47
N SER A 223 -4.04 -12.91 6.06
CA SER A 223 -2.69 -13.20 5.57
C SER A 223 -1.74 -13.82 6.61
N MET A 224 -2.09 -13.74 7.90
CA MET A 224 -1.39 -14.44 8.98
C MET A 224 -1.79 -15.93 9.08
N THR A 225 -2.86 -16.33 8.41
CA THR A 225 -3.28 -17.73 8.39
C THR A 225 -2.31 -18.48 7.49
N GLY A 226 -1.38 -19.23 8.10
CA GLY A 226 -0.35 -20.00 7.41
C GLY A 226 -0.94 -21.23 6.70
N GLN A 227 -0.43 -22.43 7.04
CA GLN A 227 -0.82 -23.66 6.35
C GLN A 227 -2.32 -24.00 6.48
N ASP A 228 -2.99 -23.58 7.55
CA ASP A 228 -4.44 -23.84 7.72
C ASP A 228 -5.33 -23.07 6.74
N ALA A 229 -4.80 -22.01 6.12
CA ALA A 229 -5.50 -21.30 5.06
C ALA A 229 -5.75 -22.19 3.85
N VAL A 230 -4.87 -23.18 3.61
CA VAL A 230 -4.97 -24.14 2.50
C VAL A 230 -6.23 -24.99 2.62
N ASN A 231 -6.40 -25.66 3.76
CA ASN A 231 -7.51 -26.58 3.98
C ASN A 231 -8.83 -25.83 4.00
N THR A 232 -8.82 -24.66 4.65
CA THR A 232 -9.99 -23.77 4.68
C THR A 232 -10.37 -23.32 3.27
N ALA A 233 -9.43 -22.78 2.50
CA ALA A 233 -9.70 -22.25 1.18
C ALA A 233 -10.22 -23.35 0.23
N LYS A 234 -9.68 -24.57 0.35
CA LYS A 234 -10.19 -25.73 -0.38
C LYS A 234 -11.64 -26.06 -0.03
N ALA A 235 -11.96 -26.19 1.26
CA ALA A 235 -13.31 -26.50 1.70
C ALA A 235 -14.35 -25.44 1.27
N PHE A 236 -13.99 -24.16 1.35
CA PHE A 236 -14.86 -23.08 0.86
C PHE A 236 -14.99 -23.09 -0.67
N ASN A 237 -13.93 -23.40 -1.40
CA ASN A 237 -13.95 -23.49 -2.86
C ASN A 237 -14.77 -24.69 -3.37
N ASP A 238 -14.80 -25.78 -2.60
CA ASP A 238 -15.59 -26.97 -2.93
C ASP A 238 -17.09 -26.74 -2.62
N ALA A 239 -17.40 -25.98 -1.58
CA ALA A 239 -18.78 -25.72 -1.15
C ALA A 239 -19.45 -24.52 -1.82
N LEU A 240 -18.67 -23.49 -2.18
CA LEU A 240 -19.16 -22.26 -2.79
C LEU A 240 -18.37 -21.94 -4.07
N PRO A 241 -19.03 -21.47 -5.15
CA PRO A 241 -18.34 -21.08 -6.36
C PRO A 241 -17.67 -19.71 -6.15
N LEU A 242 -16.49 -19.74 -5.54
CA LEU A 242 -15.68 -18.55 -5.31
C LEU A 242 -15.25 -17.92 -6.64
N THR A 243 -15.27 -16.60 -6.70
CA THR A 243 -14.87 -15.82 -7.88
C THR A 243 -13.63 -14.97 -7.63
N GLY A 244 -13.30 -14.71 -6.36
CA GLY A 244 -12.11 -13.97 -5.99
C GLY A 244 -11.78 -14.04 -4.49
N VAL A 245 -10.63 -13.50 -4.13
CA VAL A 245 -10.10 -13.51 -2.77
C VAL A 245 -9.76 -12.08 -2.32
N ILE A 246 -10.02 -11.77 -1.06
CA ILE A 246 -9.52 -10.59 -0.36
C ILE A 246 -8.56 -11.05 0.74
N LEU A 247 -7.31 -10.60 0.68
CA LEU A 247 -6.33 -10.85 1.74
C LEU A 247 -6.35 -9.70 2.74
N THR A 248 -6.52 -9.98 4.02
CA THR A 248 -6.54 -8.96 5.07
C THR A 248 -5.28 -9.01 5.94
N LYS A 249 -5.08 -7.96 6.74
CA LYS A 249 -3.96 -7.80 7.69
C LYS A 249 -2.58 -7.87 7.04
N THR A 250 -2.51 -7.43 5.77
CA THR A 250 -1.25 -7.47 5.00
C THR A 250 -0.25 -6.38 5.41
N ASP A 251 -0.63 -5.53 6.36
CA ASP A 251 0.21 -4.56 7.06
C ASP A 251 1.00 -5.14 8.22
N GLY A 252 0.61 -6.32 8.72
CA GLY A 252 1.39 -7.06 9.70
C GLY A 252 2.64 -7.71 9.11
N ASP A 253 3.39 -8.45 9.93
CA ASP A 253 4.55 -9.25 9.49
C ASP A 253 4.18 -10.42 8.55
N ALA A 254 2.96 -10.44 8.02
CA ALA A 254 2.46 -11.46 7.11
C ALA A 254 3.25 -11.42 5.79
N ARG A 255 4.04 -12.48 5.60
CA ARG A 255 5.16 -12.56 4.65
C ARG A 255 4.72 -12.76 3.18
N GLY A 256 3.49 -12.39 2.82
CA GLY A 256 2.91 -12.60 1.48
C GLY A 256 2.68 -14.06 1.08
N GLY A 257 3.11 -15.04 1.88
CA GLY A 257 3.07 -16.46 1.54
C GLY A 257 1.67 -17.08 1.51
N ALA A 258 0.74 -16.55 2.29
CA ALA A 258 -0.68 -16.90 2.23
C ALA A 258 -1.27 -16.61 0.84
N ALA A 259 -0.83 -15.53 0.17
CA ALA A 259 -1.31 -15.16 -1.15
C ALA A 259 -1.00 -16.23 -2.20
N LEU A 260 0.26 -16.69 -2.26
CA LEU A 260 0.67 -17.77 -3.16
C LEU A 260 -0.12 -19.04 -2.86
N SER A 261 -0.23 -19.39 -1.58
CA SER A 261 -0.82 -20.65 -1.16
C SER A 261 -2.28 -20.72 -1.59
N ILE A 262 -3.06 -19.69 -1.27
CA ILE A 262 -4.50 -19.65 -1.54
C ILE A 262 -4.77 -19.62 -3.04
N ARG A 263 -4.00 -18.86 -3.81
CA ARG A 263 -4.15 -18.80 -5.27
C ARG A 263 -3.88 -20.15 -5.92
N GLN A 264 -2.81 -20.83 -5.53
CA GLN A 264 -2.44 -22.14 -6.07
C GLN A 264 -3.51 -23.20 -5.81
N ILE A 265 -4.18 -23.13 -4.66
CA ILE A 265 -5.17 -24.13 -4.24
C ILE A 265 -6.56 -23.84 -4.80
N THR A 266 -7.00 -22.58 -4.72
CA THR A 266 -8.35 -22.20 -5.16
C THR A 266 -8.42 -21.96 -6.67
N GLY A 267 -7.30 -21.60 -7.30
CA GLY A 267 -7.27 -21.11 -8.67
C GLY A 267 -8.03 -19.80 -8.86
N LYS A 268 -8.44 -19.10 -7.78
CA LYS A 268 -9.25 -17.87 -7.81
C LYS A 268 -8.42 -16.62 -7.62
N PRO A 269 -8.70 -15.54 -8.37
CA PRO A 269 -7.83 -14.36 -8.37
C PRO A 269 -7.93 -13.63 -7.04
N ILE A 270 -6.80 -13.10 -6.58
CA ILE A 270 -6.82 -12.17 -5.45
C ILE A 270 -7.19 -10.81 -6.04
N LYS A 271 -8.27 -10.20 -5.55
CA LYS A 271 -8.80 -8.92 -6.06
C LYS A 271 -8.33 -7.72 -5.23
N PHE A 272 -8.22 -7.89 -3.91
CA PHE A 272 -7.87 -6.81 -3.00
C PHE A 272 -6.96 -7.24 -1.84
N LEU A 273 -6.21 -6.26 -1.33
CA LEU A 273 -5.40 -6.32 -0.12
C LEU A 273 -5.94 -5.34 0.93
N GLY A 274 -6.21 -5.83 2.13
CA GLY A 274 -6.55 -5.04 3.30
C GLY A 274 -5.29 -4.68 4.08
N THR A 275 -4.74 -3.50 3.84
CA THR A 275 -3.45 -2.99 4.35
C THR A 275 -3.56 -2.23 5.69
N GLY A 276 -4.51 -2.60 6.55
CA GLY A 276 -4.68 -1.99 7.87
C GLY A 276 -6.13 -1.92 8.35
N GLU A 277 -6.36 -1.38 9.54
CA GLU A 277 -7.69 -1.41 10.16
C GLU A 277 -8.66 -0.33 9.64
N LYS A 278 -8.12 0.81 9.17
CA LYS A 278 -8.92 1.96 8.74
C LYS A 278 -9.76 1.65 7.51
N THR A 279 -10.90 2.33 7.36
CA THR A 279 -11.81 2.17 6.20
C THR A 279 -11.17 2.53 4.85
N LYS A 280 -10.06 3.27 4.84
CA LYS A 280 -9.28 3.59 3.62
C LYS A 280 -8.26 2.52 3.23
N ALA A 281 -7.96 1.57 4.11
CA ALA A 281 -6.89 0.60 3.96
C ALA A 281 -7.36 -0.63 3.15
N LEU A 282 -7.73 -0.37 1.90
CA LEU A 282 -8.04 -1.38 0.89
C LEU A 282 -7.41 -0.96 -0.45
N GLU A 283 -6.57 -1.84 -0.97
CA GLU A 283 -5.83 -1.64 -2.21
C GLU A 283 -6.18 -2.74 -3.21
N PRO A 284 -6.31 -2.42 -4.51
CA PRO A 284 -6.37 -3.44 -5.56
C PRO A 284 -5.13 -4.33 -5.52
N PHE A 285 -5.30 -5.62 -5.76
CA PHE A 285 -4.17 -6.55 -5.79
C PHE A 285 -3.40 -6.44 -7.10
N HIS A 286 -2.11 -6.18 -6.99
CA HIS A 286 -1.19 -6.12 -8.13
C HIS A 286 -0.08 -7.15 -7.92
N PRO A 287 -0.13 -8.31 -8.61
CA PRO A 287 0.83 -9.41 -8.47
C PRO A 287 2.28 -8.95 -8.64
N ASP A 288 2.53 -8.08 -9.62
CA ASP A 288 3.85 -7.51 -9.92
C ASP A 288 4.41 -6.67 -8.77
N ARG A 289 3.55 -5.92 -8.09
CA ARG A 289 3.93 -5.07 -6.95
C ARG A 289 4.21 -5.92 -5.73
N VAL A 290 3.36 -6.91 -5.46
CA VAL A 290 3.55 -7.84 -4.33
C VAL A 290 4.82 -8.66 -4.50
N ALA A 291 5.07 -9.20 -5.70
CA ALA A 291 6.32 -9.89 -6.01
C ALA A 291 7.54 -8.96 -5.85
N SER A 292 7.45 -7.71 -6.33
CA SER A 292 8.55 -6.74 -6.18
C SER A 292 8.82 -6.36 -4.72
N ARG A 293 7.78 -6.25 -3.88
CA ARG A 293 7.91 -6.02 -2.42
C ARG A 293 8.53 -7.22 -1.72
N ILE A 294 8.12 -8.44 -2.06
CA ILE A 294 8.68 -9.70 -1.54
C ILE A 294 10.19 -9.78 -1.85
N LEU A 295 10.60 -9.35 -3.05
CA LEU A 295 12.00 -9.35 -3.48
C LEU A 295 12.81 -8.13 -3.00
N GLY A 296 12.23 -7.22 -2.21
CA GLY A 296 12.91 -6.03 -1.71
C GLY A 296 13.22 -4.97 -2.78
N MET A 297 12.61 -5.06 -3.96
CA MET A 297 12.89 -4.18 -5.11
C MET A 297 12.15 -2.83 -5.03
N GLY A 298 11.30 -2.62 -4.03
CA GLY A 298 10.47 -1.42 -3.86
C GLY A 298 9.31 -1.34 -4.86
N ASP A 299 8.39 -0.40 -4.62
CA ASP A 299 7.17 -0.21 -5.42
C ASP A 299 7.06 1.24 -5.90
N MET A 300 7.79 1.55 -6.97
CA MET A 300 7.82 2.91 -7.56
C MET A 300 6.48 3.32 -8.18
N LEU A 301 5.68 2.37 -8.67
CA LEU A 301 4.40 2.66 -9.32
C LEU A 301 3.33 3.07 -8.31
N SER A 302 3.25 2.41 -7.14
CA SER A 302 2.34 2.85 -6.08
C SER A 302 2.70 4.22 -5.54
N LEU A 303 4.00 4.58 -5.51
CA LEU A 303 4.43 5.92 -5.12
C LEU A 303 3.95 6.97 -6.13
N VAL A 304 4.05 6.68 -7.43
CA VAL A 304 3.53 7.56 -8.48
C VAL A 304 2.01 7.71 -8.38
N GLU A 305 1.26 6.61 -8.18
CA GLU A 305 -0.19 6.66 -8.01
C GLU A 305 -0.62 7.41 -6.74
N GLU A 306 0.07 7.22 -5.61
CA GLU A 306 -0.20 7.97 -4.38
C GLU A 306 0.11 9.45 -4.54
N VAL A 307 1.18 9.80 -5.27
CA VAL A 307 1.50 11.19 -5.63
C VAL A 307 0.44 11.77 -6.56
N GLU A 308 -0.02 11.02 -7.57
CA GLU A 308 -1.13 11.43 -8.43
C GLU A 308 -2.45 11.60 -7.66
N ARG A 309 -2.68 10.80 -6.60
CA ARG A 309 -3.87 10.88 -5.72
C ARG A 309 -3.78 12.02 -4.70
N GLY A 310 -2.59 12.29 -4.17
CA GLY A 310 -2.34 13.34 -3.18
C GLY A 310 -2.20 14.73 -3.79
N VAL A 311 -1.89 14.81 -5.07
CA VAL A 311 -1.86 16.06 -5.84
C VAL A 311 -3.23 16.28 -6.46
N ASP A 312 -4.09 17.00 -5.75
CA ASP A 312 -5.29 17.56 -6.37
C ASP A 312 -4.85 18.38 -7.60
N LYS A 313 -5.35 18.03 -8.80
CA LYS A 313 -5.02 18.74 -10.04
C LYS A 313 -5.27 20.24 -9.91
N GLN A 314 -6.22 20.63 -9.06
CA GLN A 314 -6.50 22.04 -8.76
C GLN A 314 -5.39 22.72 -7.96
N ASP A 315 -4.74 22.01 -7.03
CA ASP A 315 -3.64 22.53 -6.21
C ASP A 315 -2.32 22.59 -7.02
N ALA A 316 -2.05 21.59 -7.86
CA ALA A 316 -0.96 21.64 -8.83
C ALA A 316 -1.11 22.83 -9.79
N ASP A 317 -2.32 23.06 -10.34
CA ASP A 317 -2.60 24.21 -11.20
C ASP A 317 -2.51 25.54 -10.45
N ARG A 318 -2.92 25.59 -9.19
CA ARG A 318 -2.83 26.79 -8.34
C ARG A 318 -1.37 27.13 -8.05
N LEU A 319 -0.55 26.14 -7.75
CA LEU A 319 0.89 26.28 -7.52
C LEU A 319 1.61 26.72 -8.80
N ALA A 320 1.31 26.07 -9.94
CA ALA A 320 1.85 26.44 -11.25
C ALA A 320 1.45 27.85 -11.69
N LYS A 321 0.18 28.26 -11.46
CA LYS A 321 -0.31 29.62 -11.73
C LYS A 321 0.33 30.65 -10.80
N LYS A 322 0.60 30.33 -9.53
CA LYS A 322 1.33 31.22 -8.60
C LYS A 322 2.80 31.38 -8.99
N LEU A 323 3.47 30.28 -9.36
CA LEU A 323 4.86 30.29 -9.87
C LEU A 323 4.98 31.11 -11.16
N LYS A 324 4.04 30.97 -12.10
CA LYS A 324 3.98 31.80 -13.32
C LYS A 324 3.69 33.28 -13.06
N LYS A 325 2.97 33.62 -11.98
CA LYS A 325 2.63 35.01 -11.62
C LYS A 325 3.71 35.74 -10.81
N GLY A 326 4.87 35.11 -10.56
CA GLY A 326 5.99 35.75 -9.87
C GLY A 326 5.73 36.11 -8.40
N LYS A 327 4.62 35.64 -7.80
CA LYS A 327 4.37 35.79 -6.37
C LYS A 327 5.28 34.78 -5.66
N GLY A 328 6.28 35.30 -4.96
CA GLY A 328 7.28 34.47 -4.29
C GLY A 328 6.66 33.48 -3.32
N PHE A 329 7.32 32.33 -3.17
CA PHE A 329 6.99 31.28 -2.20
C PHE A 329 6.83 31.87 -0.78
N ASP A 330 5.66 31.69 -0.17
CA ASP A 330 5.27 32.25 1.14
C ASP A 330 5.01 31.15 2.21
N LEU A 331 4.71 31.55 3.46
CA LEU A 331 4.52 30.58 4.55
C LEU A 331 3.19 29.81 4.44
N GLU A 332 2.21 30.30 3.67
CA GLU A 332 0.97 29.57 3.42
C GLU A 332 1.28 28.38 2.50
N ASP A 333 2.03 28.63 1.42
CA ASP A 333 2.50 27.57 0.52
C ASP A 333 3.38 26.54 1.26
N PHE A 334 4.22 27.02 2.18
CA PHE A 334 5.05 26.13 3.02
C PHE A 334 4.20 25.25 3.94
N ARG A 335 3.15 25.80 4.56
CA ARG A 335 2.24 25.02 5.40
C ARG A 335 1.56 23.93 4.58
N ASP A 336 1.06 24.27 3.40
CA ASP A 336 0.30 23.33 2.58
C ASP A 336 1.18 22.15 2.15
N GLN A 337 2.44 22.40 1.78
CA GLN A 337 3.43 21.36 1.49
C GLN A 337 3.72 20.46 2.71
N MET A 338 3.91 21.06 3.90
CA MET A 338 4.15 20.28 5.13
C MET A 338 2.92 19.48 5.56
N SER A 339 1.71 20.02 5.35
CA SER A 339 0.45 19.32 5.61
C SER A 339 0.25 18.14 4.67
N GLN A 340 0.61 18.29 3.39
CA GLN A 340 0.58 17.19 2.41
C GLN A 340 1.56 16.07 2.80
N LEU A 341 2.79 16.42 3.21
CA LEU A 341 3.76 15.44 3.70
C LEU A 341 3.28 14.69 4.95
N GLY A 342 2.62 15.39 5.88
CA GLY A 342 2.00 14.76 7.06
C GLY A 342 0.85 13.80 6.69
N ASN A 343 0.09 14.10 5.65
CA ASN A 343 -1.01 13.25 5.19
C ASN A 343 -0.54 12.00 4.42
N MET A 344 0.68 12.00 3.88
CA MET A 344 1.29 10.88 3.15
C MET A 344 2.13 9.94 4.03
N GLY A 345 2.13 10.11 5.36
CA GLY A 345 2.89 9.26 6.29
C GLY A 345 4.34 9.68 6.51
N GLY A 346 4.65 10.97 6.33
CA GLY A 346 5.95 11.56 6.65
C GLY A 346 7.08 11.22 5.67
N ILE A 347 8.29 11.71 5.95
CA ILE A 347 9.49 11.43 5.14
C ILE A 347 9.87 9.95 5.22
N GLY A 348 9.60 9.28 6.35
CA GLY A 348 9.83 7.84 6.54
C GLY A 348 9.08 6.99 5.52
N GLY A 349 7.78 7.27 5.31
CA GLY A 349 6.96 6.56 4.33
C GLY A 349 7.39 6.75 2.87
N LEU A 350 8.04 7.87 2.54
CA LEU A 350 8.61 8.12 1.20
C LEU A 350 9.96 7.42 1.01
N ILE A 351 10.82 7.41 2.04
CA ILE A 351 12.14 6.76 1.97
C ILE A 351 11.99 5.23 1.92
N ASP A 352 11.06 4.65 2.68
CA ASP A 352 10.77 3.20 2.67
C ASP A 352 10.27 2.70 1.30
N LYS A 353 9.81 3.60 0.43
CA LYS A 353 9.29 3.30 -0.90
C LYS A 353 10.29 3.57 -2.04
N MET A 354 11.50 4.09 -1.75
CA MET A 354 12.55 4.32 -2.77
C MET A 354 13.55 3.15 -2.86
N PRO A 355 13.80 2.57 -4.05
CA PRO A 355 14.76 1.48 -4.21
C PRO A 355 16.20 1.91 -3.90
N GLY A 356 16.96 1.04 -3.23
CA GLY A 356 18.42 1.19 -3.06
C GLY A 356 18.88 2.16 -1.96
N MET A 357 17.97 2.76 -1.19
CA MET A 357 18.30 3.65 -0.06
C MET A 357 17.90 3.09 1.32
N GLY A 358 17.47 1.82 1.41
CA GLY A 358 17.06 1.18 2.66
C GLY A 358 18.09 1.31 3.80
N GLY A 359 19.38 1.16 3.51
CA GLY A 359 20.45 1.32 4.52
C GLY A 359 20.69 2.76 5.01
N MET A 360 20.15 3.77 4.29
CA MET A 360 20.18 5.18 4.70
C MET A 360 18.91 5.56 5.49
N ALA A 361 17.82 4.80 5.28
CA ALA A 361 16.53 5.00 5.93
C ALA A 361 16.66 4.91 7.46
N ASP A 362 17.40 3.93 7.98
CA ASP A 362 17.58 3.74 9.42
C ASP A 362 18.34 4.89 10.10
N LYS A 363 19.25 5.56 9.36
CA LYS A 363 19.98 6.73 9.87
C LYS A 363 19.14 8.01 9.85
N VAL A 364 18.11 8.08 9.02
CA VAL A 364 17.26 9.28 8.84
C VAL A 364 15.92 9.15 9.57
N LYS A 365 15.40 7.93 9.76
CA LYS A 365 14.16 7.63 10.51
C LYS A 365 14.16 8.20 11.92
N GLY A 366 15.32 8.37 12.54
CA GLY A 366 15.46 8.98 13.88
C GLY A 366 15.50 10.51 13.92
N GLN A 367 15.51 11.23 12.79
CA GLN A 367 15.74 12.69 12.77
C GLN A 367 14.52 13.54 12.40
N VAL A 368 13.42 12.96 11.90
CA VAL A 368 12.21 13.71 11.55
C VAL A 368 10.98 12.97 12.08
N ASP A 369 10.51 13.38 13.26
CA ASP A 369 9.30 12.86 13.89
C ASP A 369 8.06 13.46 13.22
N ASP A 370 7.01 12.67 12.95
CA ASP A 370 5.71 13.14 12.49
C ASP A 370 5.12 14.22 13.44
N LYS A 371 5.48 14.16 14.73
CA LYS A 371 5.14 15.19 15.70
C LYS A 371 5.76 16.55 15.37
N ASP A 372 6.95 16.58 14.78
CA ASP A 372 7.62 17.81 14.38
C ASP A 372 6.92 18.47 13.19
N VAL A 373 6.45 17.69 12.22
CA VAL A 373 5.65 18.21 11.09
C VAL A 373 4.37 18.87 11.58
N ARG A 374 3.62 18.20 12.49
CA ARG A 374 2.40 18.78 13.08
C ARG A 374 2.69 20.04 13.90
N ARG A 375 3.79 20.05 14.67
CA ARG A 375 4.24 21.22 15.44
C ARG A 375 4.56 22.40 14.53
N LEU A 376 5.21 22.18 13.39
CA LEU A 376 5.49 23.23 12.41
C LEU A 376 4.21 23.80 11.79
N VAL A 377 3.24 22.95 11.44
CA VAL A 377 1.92 23.38 10.94
C VAL A 377 1.17 24.20 12.00
N ALA A 378 1.21 23.79 13.27
CA ALA A 378 0.61 24.53 14.38
C ALA A 378 1.22 25.94 14.52
N ILE A 379 2.55 26.08 14.43
CA ILE A 379 3.23 27.40 14.47
C ILE A 379 2.73 28.31 13.34
N ILE A 380 2.58 27.79 12.11
CA ILE A 380 2.12 28.60 10.97
C ILE A 380 0.64 28.96 11.13
N ASN A 381 -0.19 28.05 11.64
CA ASN A 381 -1.60 28.30 11.90
C ASN A 381 -1.83 29.43 12.92
N SER A 382 -0.91 29.62 13.86
CA SER A 382 -0.92 30.73 14.84
C SER A 382 -0.47 32.09 14.28
N MET A 383 -0.15 32.16 12.99
CA MET A 383 0.12 33.40 12.26
C MET A 383 -1.13 33.94 11.57
N THR A 384 -1.22 35.25 11.43
CA THR A 384 -2.24 35.92 10.61
C THR A 384 -1.94 35.77 9.11
N PRO A 385 -2.96 35.86 8.22
CA PRO A 385 -2.73 35.79 6.77
C PRO A 385 -1.71 36.82 6.25
N ALA A 386 -1.64 38.00 6.88
CA ALA A 386 -0.67 39.03 6.53
C ALA A 386 0.78 38.63 6.88
N GLU A 387 0.98 37.97 8.02
CA GLU A 387 2.29 37.47 8.46
C GLU A 387 2.74 36.28 7.61
N ARG A 388 1.82 35.42 7.19
CA ARG A 388 2.15 34.27 6.32
C ARG A 388 2.59 34.71 4.92
N ARG A 389 1.90 35.70 4.35
CA ARG A 389 2.26 36.30 3.05
C ARG A 389 3.54 37.13 3.10
N ARG A 390 3.83 37.77 4.23
CA ARG A 390 5.03 38.60 4.44
C ARG A 390 5.72 38.26 5.75
N PRO A 391 6.54 37.19 5.78
CA PRO A 391 7.21 36.73 6.99
C PRO A 391 8.16 37.75 7.62
N ASP A 392 8.64 38.74 6.85
CA ASP A 392 9.56 39.78 7.31
C ASP A 392 8.94 40.72 8.37
N VAL A 393 7.62 40.78 8.48
CA VAL A 393 6.94 41.60 9.50
C VAL A 393 6.94 40.95 10.89
N ILE A 394 7.40 39.69 11.00
CA ILE A 394 7.39 38.91 12.25
C ILE A 394 8.53 39.36 13.18
N ASN A 395 8.23 40.36 14.00
CA ASN A 395 9.10 40.87 15.05
C ASN A 395 9.03 40.04 16.36
N GLY A 396 9.83 40.39 17.36
CA GLY A 396 9.90 39.66 18.64
C GLY A 396 8.56 39.55 19.38
N SER A 397 7.72 40.59 19.34
CA SER A 397 6.37 40.56 19.94
C SER A 397 5.46 39.55 19.24
N ARG A 398 5.44 39.56 17.90
CA ARG A 398 4.68 38.59 17.10
C ARG A 398 5.16 37.15 17.32
N LYS A 399 6.47 36.94 17.45
CA LYS A 399 7.03 35.60 17.75
C LYS A 399 6.53 35.05 19.09
N ARG A 400 6.44 35.89 20.14
CA ARG A 400 5.87 35.48 21.44
C ARG A 400 4.41 35.10 21.29
N ARG A 401 3.60 35.91 20.60
CA ARG A 401 2.19 35.61 20.33
C ARG A 401 2.01 34.28 19.59
N ILE A 402 2.81 34.04 18.54
CA ILE A 402 2.77 32.80 17.75
C ILE A 402 3.18 31.60 18.60
N ALA A 403 4.25 31.73 19.40
CA ALA A 403 4.72 30.69 20.31
C ALA A 403 3.63 30.31 21.33
N THR A 404 3.04 31.29 22.02
CA THR A 404 1.93 31.07 22.95
C THR A 404 0.72 30.43 22.27
N GLY A 405 0.31 30.92 21.10
CA GLY A 405 -0.85 30.40 20.37
C GLY A 405 -0.66 29.01 19.78
N SER A 406 0.58 28.55 19.60
CA SER A 406 0.90 27.21 19.11
C SER A 406 1.35 26.24 20.21
N GLY A 407 1.46 26.68 21.46
CA GLY A 407 2.01 25.88 22.56
C GLY A 407 3.50 25.55 22.39
N THR A 408 4.25 26.39 21.67
CA THR A 408 5.68 26.20 21.38
C THR A 408 6.54 27.31 22.01
N GLN A 409 7.86 27.18 21.91
CA GLN A 409 8.77 28.22 22.36
C GLN A 409 9.13 29.19 21.23
N VAL A 410 9.56 30.40 21.59
CA VAL A 410 10.05 31.40 20.62
C VAL A 410 11.23 30.86 19.79
N GLN A 411 12.01 29.93 20.35
CA GLN A 411 13.11 29.27 19.66
C GLN A 411 12.62 28.40 18.50
N ASP A 412 11.49 27.71 18.66
CA ASP A 412 10.88 26.87 17.62
C ASP A 412 10.37 27.74 16.46
N VAL A 413 9.75 28.87 16.78
CA VAL A 413 9.32 29.86 15.78
C VAL A 413 10.52 30.41 15.00
N ASN A 414 11.65 30.69 15.67
CA ASN A 414 12.88 31.13 15.00
C ASN A 414 13.46 30.05 14.08
N LYS A 415 13.46 28.79 14.53
CA LYS A 415 13.94 27.64 13.76
C LYS A 415 13.11 27.48 12.48
N LEU A 416 11.78 27.56 12.59
CA LEU A 416 10.86 27.51 11.44
C LEU A 416 11.13 28.65 10.46
N LEU A 417 11.23 29.90 10.92
CA LEU A 417 11.51 31.04 10.04
C LEU A 417 12.86 30.91 9.33
N LYS A 418 13.87 30.30 9.98
CA LYS A 418 15.17 30.03 9.38
C LYS A 418 15.08 28.94 8.30
N GLN A 419 14.37 27.84 8.57
CA GLN A 419 14.11 26.77 7.61
C GLN A 419 13.33 27.28 6.40
N PHE A 420 12.29 28.07 6.63
CA PHE A 420 11.52 28.73 5.56
C PHE A 420 12.42 29.63 4.70
N LYS A 421 13.27 30.48 5.29
CA LYS A 421 14.21 31.32 4.54
C LYS A 421 15.20 30.52 3.70
N GLN A 422 15.71 29.39 4.21
CA GLN A 422 16.57 28.48 3.44
C GLN A 422 15.84 27.91 2.22
N MET A 423 14.60 27.45 2.42
CA MET A 423 13.81 26.87 1.34
C MET A 423 13.39 27.92 0.31
N GLN A 424 13.04 29.13 0.77
CA GLN A 424 12.76 30.27 -0.11
C GLN A 424 13.98 30.65 -0.95
N LYS A 425 15.20 30.57 -0.38
CA LYS A 425 16.46 30.78 -1.12
C LYS A 425 16.67 29.70 -2.19
N MET A 426 16.40 28.44 -1.86
CA MET A 426 16.48 27.32 -2.80
C MET A 426 15.45 27.46 -3.93
N MET A 427 14.18 27.75 -3.63
CA MET A 427 13.14 27.97 -4.63
C MET A 427 13.44 29.16 -5.54
N LYS A 428 14.04 30.24 -5.00
CA LYS A 428 14.54 31.37 -5.82
C LYS A 428 15.67 30.95 -6.76
N GLN A 429 16.51 29.99 -6.38
CA GLN A 429 17.58 29.46 -7.23
C GLN A 429 17.03 28.53 -8.32
N VAL A 430 16.01 27.74 -8.02
CA VAL A 430 15.32 26.85 -8.99
C VAL A 430 14.53 27.67 -10.02
N ASN A 431 13.87 28.76 -9.60
CA ASN A 431 13.08 29.64 -10.48
C ASN A 431 13.92 30.58 -11.37
N LYS A 432 15.25 30.63 -11.19
CA LYS A 432 16.13 31.32 -12.15
C LYS A 432 16.27 30.44 -13.41
N LYS A 433 16.16 31.04 -14.60
CA LYS A 433 16.34 30.34 -15.89
C LYS A 433 17.64 29.48 -15.83
N GLY A 434 17.50 28.17 -16.00
CA GLY A 434 18.60 27.20 -15.95
C GLY A 434 18.99 26.65 -14.56
N GLY A 435 18.28 27.02 -13.49
CA GLY A 435 18.56 26.56 -12.11
C GLY A 435 18.39 25.05 -11.91
N MET A 436 17.32 24.48 -12.46
CA MET A 436 17.06 23.03 -12.46
C MET A 436 18.18 22.25 -13.17
N GLN A 437 18.72 22.81 -14.26
CA GLN A 437 19.73 22.18 -15.10
C GLN A 437 21.13 22.23 -14.47
N LYS A 438 21.44 23.30 -13.71
CA LYS A 438 22.66 23.38 -12.87
C LYS A 438 22.62 22.44 -11.66
N MET A 439 21.45 22.32 -11.01
CA MET A 439 21.26 21.43 -9.87
C MET A 439 21.34 19.95 -10.28
N MET A 440 20.74 19.57 -11.42
CA MET A 440 20.90 18.23 -12.01
C MET A 440 22.35 17.94 -12.43
N ARG A 441 23.11 18.93 -12.91
CA ARG A 441 24.53 18.77 -13.22
C ARG A 441 25.39 18.54 -11.98
N GLN A 442 24.96 19.06 -10.84
CA GLN A 442 25.70 19.00 -9.57
C GLN A 442 25.32 17.76 -8.72
N LEU A 443 24.10 17.23 -8.89
CA LEU A 443 23.63 15.99 -8.25
C LEU A 443 23.81 14.74 -9.13
N GLY A 444 23.84 14.88 -10.46
CA GLY A 444 24.05 13.78 -11.41
C GLY A 444 25.50 13.61 -11.90
N GLY A 445 26.46 14.38 -11.35
CA GLY A 445 27.85 14.40 -11.77
C GLY A 445 28.78 13.61 -10.84
N GLY A 446 28.48 12.33 -10.60
CA GLY A 446 29.41 11.41 -9.94
C GLY A 446 30.47 10.92 -10.94
N GLY A 447 31.61 11.61 -11.01
CA GLY A 447 32.79 11.13 -11.75
C GLY A 447 33.71 12.26 -12.21
N GLY A 448 34.71 12.60 -11.39
CA GLY A 448 35.84 13.45 -11.79
C GLY A 448 36.10 14.62 -10.86
N MET A 449 36.97 14.41 -9.87
CA MET A 449 37.79 15.51 -9.33
C MET A 449 38.58 16.14 -10.49
N PRO A 450 38.61 17.47 -10.64
CA PRO A 450 39.60 18.12 -11.49
C PRO A 450 40.99 17.96 -10.85
N PRO A 451 42.03 17.54 -11.60
CA PRO A 451 43.40 17.55 -11.12
C PRO A 451 43.92 19.00 -11.15
N GLY A 452 44.63 19.39 -10.08
CA GLY A 452 45.54 20.54 -10.12
C GLY A 452 44.98 21.83 -9.53
N GLY A 453 45.41 22.11 -8.30
CA GLY A 453 45.30 23.40 -7.63
C GLY A 453 46.23 23.38 -6.43
N GLY A 454 47.54 23.53 -6.70
CA GLY A 454 48.60 23.38 -5.72
C GLY A 454 48.42 24.30 -4.50
N MET A 455 48.62 23.71 -3.32
CA MET A 455 48.94 24.48 -2.12
C MET A 455 50.28 25.19 -2.34
N PRO A 456 50.39 26.50 -2.05
CA PRO A 456 51.69 27.14 -1.90
C PRO A 456 52.35 26.66 -0.59
N PRO A 457 53.68 26.47 -0.57
CA PRO A 457 54.40 26.05 0.63
C PRO A 457 54.61 27.22 1.59
N GLY A 458 54.49 26.92 2.89
CA GLY A 458 55.32 27.50 3.95
C GLY A 458 55.07 28.96 4.35
N GLY A 459 54.53 29.14 5.55
CA GLY A 459 54.64 30.39 6.32
C GLY A 459 54.54 30.08 7.80
N GLY A 460 55.67 29.81 8.45
CA GLY A 460 55.73 29.51 9.88
C GLY A 460 55.84 30.75 10.77
N LEU A 461 55.37 30.55 12.02
CA LEU A 461 55.81 31.11 13.31
C LEU A 461 55.46 32.60 13.63
N PRO A 462 55.45 33.04 14.91
CA PRO A 462 55.75 32.33 16.17
C PRO A 462 54.75 32.52 17.35
N ARG A 463 54.90 31.63 18.34
CA ARG A 463 54.61 31.71 19.79
C ARG A 463 53.19 32.02 20.29
#